data_AF-A0A928VKA4-F1
#
_entry.id   AF-A0A928VKA4-F1
#
_cell.length_a   1.000
_cell.length_b   1.000
_cell.length_c   1.000
_cell.angle_alpha   90.00
_cell.angle_beta   90.00
_cell.angle_gamma   90.00
#
_symmetry.space_group_name_H-M   'P 1'
#
loop_
_entity.id
_entity.type
_entity.pdbx_description
1 polymer ?
#
loop_
_entity_poly.entity_id
_entity_poly.type
_entity_poly.pdbx_seq_one_letter_code
_entity_poly.pdbx_strand_id
1 'polypeptide(L)'
;MGTDKPIPDLSIEVVYISGNVNKLAQYQALSVPEVWFWQDVVLQLYHLSTGGYQLVDRSQIPELADLDIPLLERCILKGEISQLEAASKLFLVGRL
;
A
#
# COMPACT_ATOMS: atom_id res chain seq x y z
N MET A 1 -11.48 7.44 -17.43
CA MET A 1 -11.56 7.95 -16.05
C MET A 1 -12.20 6.87 -15.19
N GLY A 2 -11.68 6.59 -14.00
CA GLY A 2 -12.19 5.54 -13.13
C GLY A 2 -13.65 5.81 -12.75
N THR A 3 -14.52 4.88 -13.08
CA THR A 3 -15.90 4.83 -12.57
C THR A 3 -15.89 4.20 -11.19
N ASP A 4 -16.78 4.59 -10.27
CA ASP A 4 -16.94 3.90 -8.99
C ASP A 4 -17.25 2.42 -9.26
N LYS A 5 -16.28 1.55 -8.97
CA LYS A 5 -16.43 0.10 -9.03
C LYS A 5 -16.78 -0.39 -7.63
N PRO A 6 -17.78 -1.29 -7.48
CA PRO A 6 -18.10 -1.87 -6.19
C PRO A 6 -16.97 -2.73 -5.62
N ILE A 7 -16.11 -3.27 -6.49
CA ILE A 7 -14.89 -4.00 -6.13
C ILE A 7 -13.72 -3.24 -6.77
N PRO A 8 -12.75 -2.76 -5.98
CA PRO A 8 -11.59 -2.07 -6.52
C PRO A 8 -10.67 -3.07 -7.24
N ASP A 9 -9.96 -2.61 -8.28
CA ASP A 9 -8.92 -3.41 -8.93
C ASP A 9 -7.67 -3.58 -8.03
N LEU A 10 -7.40 -2.57 -7.20
CA LEU A 10 -6.29 -2.51 -6.25
C LEU A 10 -6.75 -1.99 -4.88
N SER A 11 -6.37 -2.66 -3.80
CA SER A 11 -6.45 -2.13 -2.43
C SER A 11 -5.05 -1.99 -1.83
N ILE A 12 -4.76 -0.90 -1.12
CA ILE A 12 -3.51 -0.70 -0.40
C ILE A 12 -3.82 -0.59 1.10
N GLU A 13 -3.23 -1.46 1.90
CA GLU A 13 -3.37 -1.51 3.34
C GLU A 13 -2.08 -1.04 4.02
N VAL A 14 -2.19 -0.03 4.87
CA VAL A 14 -1.05 0.54 5.61
C VAL A 14 -1.04 0.00 7.04
N VAL A 15 0.00 -0.74 7.41
CA VAL A 15 0.08 -1.48 8.69
C VAL A 15 1.08 -0.83 9.63
N TYR A 16 0.59 -0.10 10.66
CA TYR A 16 1.43 0.59 11.66
C TYR A 16 1.58 -0.15 12.99
N ILE A 17 0.58 -0.94 13.37
CA ILE A 17 0.55 -1.78 14.57
C ILE A 17 0.21 -3.18 14.09
N SER A 18 0.92 -4.20 14.60
CA SER A 18 0.82 -5.60 14.16
C SER A 18 -0.65 -5.98 13.93
N GLY A 19 -1.03 -6.07 12.65
CA GLY A 19 -2.41 -6.21 12.23
C GLY A 19 -2.91 -7.65 12.37
N ASN A 20 -4.23 -7.77 12.51
CA ASN A 20 -4.98 -9.01 12.74
C ASN A 20 -4.70 -10.12 11.70
N VAL A 21 -4.80 -11.37 12.15
CA VAL A 21 -4.22 -12.61 11.60
C VAL A 21 -4.84 -13.09 10.27
N ASN A 22 -5.81 -12.40 9.64
CA ASN A 22 -6.32 -12.85 8.34
C ASN A 22 -7.01 -11.78 7.45
N LYS A 23 -6.34 -10.66 7.16
CA LYS A 23 -6.88 -9.64 6.23
C LYS A 23 -7.05 -10.15 4.80
N LEU A 24 -6.13 -10.99 4.31
CA LEU A 24 -6.20 -11.59 2.97
C LEU A 24 -7.48 -12.39 2.74
N ALA A 25 -7.98 -13.13 3.74
CA ALA A 25 -9.25 -13.86 3.59
C ALA A 25 -10.46 -12.93 3.36
N GLN A 26 -10.46 -11.73 3.95
CA GLN A 26 -11.54 -10.76 3.74
C GLN A 26 -11.51 -10.21 2.31
N TYR A 27 -10.33 -9.79 1.84
CA TYR A 27 -10.19 -9.33 0.46
C TYR A 27 -10.49 -10.45 -0.56
N GLN A 28 -10.16 -11.70 -0.22
CA GLN A 28 -10.46 -12.86 -1.06
C GLN A 28 -11.97 -13.10 -1.15
N ALA A 29 -12.70 -12.99 -0.03
CA ALA A 29 -14.15 -13.07 -0.04
C ALA A 29 -14.81 -11.95 -0.88
N LEU A 30 -14.17 -10.79 -0.96
CA LEU A 30 -14.59 -9.66 -1.80
C LEU A 30 -14.08 -9.74 -3.24
N SER A 31 -13.24 -10.75 -3.57
CA SER A 31 -12.63 -10.94 -4.90
C SER A 31 -11.84 -9.72 -5.40
N VAL A 32 -11.12 -9.03 -4.51
CA VAL A 32 -10.24 -7.92 -4.91
C VAL A 32 -9.04 -8.48 -5.70
N PRO A 33 -8.80 -8.06 -6.95
CA PRO A 33 -7.77 -8.67 -7.80
C PRO A 33 -6.34 -8.53 -7.24
N GLU A 34 -6.01 -7.37 -6.67
CA GLU A 34 -4.68 -7.11 -6.14
C GLU A 34 -4.74 -6.33 -4.82
N VAL A 35 -3.89 -6.72 -3.86
CA VAL A 35 -3.81 -6.09 -2.54
C VAL A 35 -2.36 -5.87 -2.17
N TRP A 36 -2.00 -4.64 -1.80
CA TRP A 36 -0.66 -4.29 -1.34
C TRP A 36 -0.66 -4.00 0.16
N PHE A 37 0.31 -4.54 0.87
CA PHE A 37 0.53 -4.22 2.27
C PHE A 37 1.80 -3.39 2.40
N TRP A 38 1.68 -2.16 2.92
CA TRP A 38 2.82 -1.39 3.37
C TRP A 38 3.05 -1.67 4.85
N GLN A 39 4.14 -2.36 5.17
CA GLN A 39 4.49 -2.71 6.53
C GLN A 39 6.00 -2.69 6.70
N ASP A 40 6.48 -2.12 7.81
CA ASP A 40 7.91 -2.09 8.15
C ASP A 40 8.76 -1.59 6.97
N VAL A 41 8.30 -0.51 6.33
CA VAL A 41 8.91 0.16 5.17
C VAL A 41 9.04 -0.67 3.88
N VAL A 42 8.32 -1.80 3.80
CA VAL A 42 8.29 -2.69 2.64
C VAL A 42 6.88 -2.79 2.08
N LEU A 43 6.76 -2.79 0.76
CA LEU A 43 5.50 -3.00 0.05
C LEU A 43 5.42 -4.46 -0.42
N GLN A 44 4.50 -5.23 0.17
CA GLN A 44 4.23 -6.61 -0.23
C GLN A 44 3.00 -6.66 -1.12
N LEU A 45 3.15 -7.16 -2.35
CA LEU A 45 2.07 -7.24 -3.33
C LEU A 45 1.48 -8.65 -3.37
N TYR A 46 0.16 -8.75 -3.28
CA TYR A 46 -0.57 -10.00 -3.39
C TYR A 46 -1.56 -9.95 -4.56
N HIS A 47 -1.48 -10.94 -5.44
CA HIS A 47 -2.41 -11.10 -6.56
C HIS A 47 -3.34 -12.28 -6.33
N LEU A 48 -4.64 -12.10 -6.58
CA LEU A 48 -5.66 -13.13 -6.42
C LEU A 48 -5.60 -14.10 -7.61
N SER A 49 -5.20 -15.35 -7.35
CA SER A 49 -5.20 -16.44 -8.32
C SER A 49 -6.31 -17.46 -8.01
N THR A 50 -6.46 -18.50 -8.84
CA THR A 50 -7.41 -19.60 -8.60
C THR A 50 -7.20 -20.31 -7.26
N GLY A 51 -5.97 -20.31 -6.73
CA GLY A 51 -5.63 -20.90 -5.43
C GLY A 51 -5.72 -19.92 -4.25
N GLY A 52 -6.20 -18.70 -4.47
CA GLY A 52 -6.14 -17.61 -3.50
C GLY A 52 -4.99 -16.64 -3.79
N TYR A 53 -4.71 -15.77 -2.82
CA TYR A 53 -3.65 -14.76 -2.95
C TYR A 53 -2.25 -15.38 -3.01
N GLN A 54 -1.42 -14.87 -3.92
CA GLN A 54 -0.01 -15.21 -4.07
C GLN A 54 0.83 -13.94 -4.00
N LEU A 55 2.00 -14.02 -3.37
CA LEU A 55 2.97 -12.92 -3.34
C LEU A 55 3.58 -12.75 -4.74
N VAL A 56 3.67 -11.50 -5.21
CA VAL A 56 4.25 -11.15 -6.52
C VAL A 56 5.28 -10.03 -6.39
N ASP A 57 6.21 -9.96 -7.35
CA ASP A 57 7.29 -8.97 -7.37
C ASP A 57 6.91 -7.66 -8.08
N ARG A 58 5.81 -7.67 -8.83
CA ARG A 58 5.29 -6.55 -9.62
C ARG A 58 3.78 -6.59 -9.70
N SER A 59 3.17 -5.45 -10.01
CA SER A 59 1.73 -5.39 -10.23
C SER A 59 1.30 -6.27 -11.42
N GLN A 60 0.20 -6.98 -11.25
CA GLN A 60 -0.46 -7.74 -12.30
C GLN A 60 -1.55 -6.92 -13.01
N ILE A 61 -1.82 -5.70 -12.52
CA ILE A 61 -2.68 -4.72 -13.18
C ILE A 61 -1.93 -4.14 -14.40
N PRO A 62 -2.44 -4.28 -15.64
CA PRO A 62 -1.71 -3.89 -16.83
C PRO A 62 -1.22 -2.43 -16.85
N GLU A 63 -2.02 -1.50 -16.32
CA GLU A 63 -1.69 -0.08 -16.26
C GLU A 63 -0.57 0.24 -15.24
N LEU A 64 -0.28 -0.68 -14.33
CA LEU A 64 0.76 -0.56 -13.30
C LEU A 64 1.92 -1.53 -13.51
N ALA A 65 1.93 -2.30 -14.61
CA ALA A 65 2.92 -3.34 -14.86
C ALA A 65 4.37 -2.80 -14.88
N ASP A 66 4.54 -1.55 -15.33
CA ASP A 66 5.84 -0.86 -15.41
C ASP A 66 6.15 0.02 -14.18
N LEU A 67 5.30 -0.01 -13.14
CA LEU A 67 5.53 0.75 -11.92
C LEU A 67 6.75 0.18 -11.18
N ASP A 68 7.79 1.00 -11.04
CA ASP A 68 8.97 0.68 -10.23
C ASP A 68 8.59 0.69 -8.74
N ILE A 69 8.27 -0.50 -8.22
CA ILE A 69 7.91 -0.69 -6.80
C ILE A 69 9.02 -0.19 -5.88
N PRO A 70 10.30 -0.57 -6.03
CA PRO A 70 11.38 0.00 -5.22
C PRO A 70 11.44 1.54 -5.22
N LEU A 71 11.17 2.19 -6.36
CA LEU A 71 11.09 3.64 -6.42
C LEU A 71 9.90 4.18 -5.63
N LEU A 72 8.74 3.56 -5.74
CA LEU A 72 7.55 3.93 -4.97
C LEU A 72 7.81 3.83 -3.46
N GLU A 73 8.42 2.74 -2.99
CA GLU A 73 8.80 2.58 -1.57
C GLU A 73 9.68 3.74 -1.09
N ARG A 74 10.70 4.11 -1.87
CA ARG A 74 11.57 5.27 -1.55
C ARG A 74 10.82 6.60 -1.53
N CYS A 75 9.84 6.78 -2.42
CA CYS A 75 9.02 7.98 -2.46
C CYS A 75 8.13 8.09 -1.22
N ILE A 76 7.52 6.99 -0.78
CA ILE A 76 6.70 6.93 0.44
C ILE A 76 7.55 7.33 1.66
N LEU A 77 8.74 6.74 1.81
CA LEU A 77 9.65 7.04 2.93
C LEU A 77 10.11 8.50 2.99
N LYS A 78 10.44 9.09 1.84
CA LYS A 78 10.79 10.51 1.77
C LYS A 78 9.62 11.40 2.23
N GLY A 79 8.39 11.01 1.92
CA GLY A 79 7.18 11.69 2.38
C GLY A 79 7.05 11.68 3.91
N GLU A 80 7.25 10.53 4.55
CA GLU A 80 7.19 10.41 6.02
C GLU A 80 8.25 11.28 6.72
N ILE A 81 9.49 11.24 6.22
CA ILE A 81 10.59 12.06 6.76
C ILE A 81 10.27 13.55 6.61
N SER A 82 9.77 13.96 5.44
CA SER A 82 9.38 15.36 5.21
C SER A 82 8.25 15.81 6.14
N GLN A 83 7.29 14.94 6.46
CA GLN A 83 6.21 15.27 7.40
C GLN A 83 6.73 15.42 8.83
N LEU A 84 7.64 14.54 9.26
CA LEU A 84 8.27 14.66 10.58
C LEU A 84 9.13 15.93 10.70
N GLU A 85 9.89 16.26 9.66
CA GLU A 85 10.66 17.51 9.60
C GLU A 85 9.76 18.74 9.61
N ALA A 86 8.66 18.72 8.85
CA ALA A 86 7.68 19.81 8.83
C ALA A 86 6.98 19.97 10.19
N ALA A 87 6.57 18.87 10.83
CA ALA A 87 5.97 18.88 12.16
C ALA A 87 6.96 19.37 13.24
N SER A 88 8.23 18.95 13.16
CA SER A 88 9.29 19.41 14.06
C SER A 88 9.55 20.91 13.90
N LYS A 89 9.61 21.42 12.67
CA LYS A 89 9.73 22.86 12.39
C LYS A 89 8.54 23.65 12.91
N LEU A 90 7.31 23.13 12.77
CA LEU A 90 6.11 23.78 13.31
C LEU A 90 6.15 23.88 14.84
N PHE A 91 6.66 22.86 15.53
CA PHE A 91 6.80 22.84 16.99
C PHE A 91 7.87 23.81 17.51
N LEU A 92 8.94 24.04 16.72
CA LEU A 92 9.98 25.03 17.01
C LEU A 92 9.51 26.48 16.76
N VAL A 93 8.67 26.69 15.74
CA VAL A 93 8.13 28.02 15.40
C VAL A 93 7.00 28.46 16.33
N GLY A 94 6.23 27.53 16.91
CA GLY A 94 5.13 27.83 17.85
C GLY A 94 5.53 28.10 19.32
N ARG A 95 6.83 28.18 19.63
CA ARG A 95 7.36 28.50 20.98
C ARG A 95 7.98 29.90 21.10
N LEU A 96 7.73 30.79 20.12
CA LEU A 96 8.11 32.21 20.18
C LEU A 96 6.88 33.09 20.38
#